data_AF-A0A2V8Y320-F1
#
_entry.id   AF-A0A2V8Y320-F1
#
_cell.length_a   1.000
_cell.length_b   1.000
_cell.length_c   1.000
_cell.angle_alpha   90.00
_cell.angle_beta   90.00
_cell.angle_gamma   90.00
#
_symmetry.space_group_name_H-M   'P 1'
#
loop_
_entity.id
_entity.type
_entity.pdbx_description
1 polymer ?
#
loop_
_entity_poly.entity_id
_entity_poly.type
_entity_poly.pdbx_seq_one_letter_code
_entity_poly.pdbx_strand_id
1 'polypeptide(L)'
;MQVMERLFEAGFRPIAIPPYERALCMRKGECVAALAPVPNAGLKLLAPPSYLVDGNFSVKLKRGDREVFVWKKREVVATPERVGKLEAFKKELQKILESPSTQ
;
A
#
# COMPACT_ATOMS: atom_id res chain seq x y z
N MET A 1 20.44 -3.06 7.87
CA MET A 1 19.35 -2.07 7.71
C MET A 1 18.04 -2.79 7.85
N GLN A 2 17.24 -2.40 8.83
CA GLN A 2 15.89 -2.92 9.02
C GLN A 2 15.01 -2.50 7.84
N VAL A 3 14.09 -3.39 7.43
CA VAL A 3 13.12 -3.12 6.35
C VAL A 3 12.37 -1.80 6.55
N MET A 4 12.13 -1.43 7.81
CA MET A 4 11.47 -0.19 8.20
C MET A 4 12.27 1.05 7.78
N GLU A 5 13.58 1.07 7.99
CA GLU A 5 14.45 2.20 7.63
C GLU A 5 14.39 2.45 6.12
N ARG A 6 14.50 1.38 5.33
CA ARG A 6 14.39 1.43 3.86
C ARG A 6 13.04 1.99 3.39
N LEU A 7 11.95 1.63 4.07
CA LEU A 7 10.63 2.19 3.81
C LEU A 7 10.61 3.70 4.09
N PHE A 8 11.17 4.15 5.22
CA PHE A 8 11.26 5.56 5.53
C PHE A 8 12.11 6.35 4.53
N GLU A 9 13.26 5.82 4.11
CA GLU A 9 14.15 6.39 3.10
C GLU A 9 13.47 6.50 1.73
N ALA A 10 12.68 5.49 1.35
CA ALA A 10 11.88 5.52 0.13
C ALA A 10 10.65 6.45 0.22
N GLY A 11 10.44 7.11 1.36
CA GLY A 11 9.36 8.09 1.56
C GLY A 11 8.05 7.50 2.05
N PHE A 12 8.03 6.22 2.44
CA PHE A 12 6.86 5.63 3.09
C PHE A 12 6.73 6.19 4.51
N ARG A 13 5.48 6.32 4.95
CA ARG A 13 5.10 6.78 6.28
C ARG A 13 4.11 5.81 6.89
N PRO A 14 4.33 5.33 8.12
CA PRO A 14 3.35 4.53 8.82
C PRO A 14 2.12 5.39 9.13
N ILE A 15 0.95 4.83 8.93
CA ILE A 15 -0.33 5.45 9.30
C ILE A 15 -1.16 4.44 10.09
N ALA A 16 -1.97 4.92 11.03
CA ALA A 16 -2.97 4.10 11.70
C ALA A 16 -4.29 4.22 10.94
N ILE A 17 -4.81 3.11 10.43
CA ILE A 17 -6.14 3.06 9.82
C ILE A 17 -7.03 2.22 10.77
N PRO A 18 -8.13 2.77 11.31
CA PRO A 18 -8.92 2.14 12.38
C PRO A 18 -9.40 0.70 12.12
N PRO A 19 -9.80 0.27 10.91
CA PRO A 19 -10.10 -1.14 10.65
C PRO A 19 -8.87 -2.07 10.60
N TYR A 20 -7.65 -1.52 10.63
CA TYR A 20 -6.39 -2.23 10.45
C TYR A 20 -5.43 -2.03 11.63
N GLU A 21 -5.93 -1.88 12.87
CA GLU A 21 -5.08 -1.66 14.06
C GLU A 21 -4.01 -2.75 14.28
N ARG A 22 -4.25 -3.96 13.78
CA ARG A 22 -3.30 -5.09 13.83
C ARG A 22 -2.32 -5.13 12.65
N ALA A 23 -2.50 -4.27 11.65
CA ALA A 23 -1.67 -4.21 10.46
C ALA A 23 -0.88 -2.91 10.42
N LEU A 24 0.36 -3.02 9.96
CA LEU A 24 1.26 -1.90 9.76
C LEU A 24 0.95 -1.28 8.40
N CYS A 25 0.14 -0.22 8.40
CA CYS A 25 -0.26 0.45 7.17
C CYS A 25 0.80 1.46 6.76
N MET A 26 1.34 1.28 5.56
CA MET A 26 2.36 2.14 4.96
C MET A 26 1.75 3.00 3.87
N ARG A 27 1.90 4.32 3.96
CA ARG A 27 1.43 5.30 2.99
C ARG A 27 2.60 5.97 2.29
N LYS A 28 2.48 6.20 0.99
CA LYS A 28 3.36 7.11 0.23
C LYS A 28 2.52 7.92 -0.74
N GLY A 29 2.43 9.23 -0.51
CA GLY A 29 1.55 10.11 -1.28
C GLY A 29 0.07 9.72 -1.14
N GLU A 30 -0.54 9.27 -2.23
CA GLU A 30 -1.93 8.79 -2.30
C GLU A 30 -2.05 7.26 -2.34
N CYS A 31 -0.94 6.52 -2.25
CA CYS A 31 -0.95 5.05 -2.22
C CYS A 31 -0.76 4.52 -0.80
N VAL A 32 -1.38 3.38 -0.50
CA VAL A 32 -1.31 2.73 0.81
C VAL A 32 -1.18 1.21 0.65
N ALA A 33 -0.42 0.58 1.52
CA ALA A 33 -0.33 -0.88 1.67
C ALA A 33 -0.51 -1.29 3.13
N ALA A 34 -1.15 -2.43 3.35
CA ALA A 34 -1.21 -3.06 4.66
C ALA A 34 -0.13 -4.13 4.73
N LEU A 35 0.77 -4.00 5.70
CA LEU A 35 1.78 -4.99 6.03
C LEU A 35 1.37 -5.69 7.33
N ALA A 36 1.68 -6.97 7.46
CA ALA A 36 1.57 -7.70 8.71
C ALA A 36 2.97 -8.16 9.13
N PRO A 37 3.31 -8.03 10.42
CA PRO A 37 4.49 -8.69 10.95
C PRO A 37 4.29 -10.20 10.88
N VAL A 38 5.25 -10.90 10.28
CA VAL A 38 5.27 -12.36 10.22
C VAL A 38 6.34 -12.86 11.18
N PRO A 39 5.96 -13.71 12.16
CA PRO A 39 6.94 -14.29 13.08
C PRO A 39 8.03 -15.02 12.29
N ASN A 40 9.29 -14.73 12.60
CA ASN A 40 10.50 -15.26 11.95
C ASN A 40 10.74 -14.87 10.47
N ALA A 41 9.88 -14.05 9.86
CA ALA A 41 10.05 -13.63 8.46
C ALA A 41 9.99 -12.09 8.24
N GLY A 42 9.81 -11.30 9.30
CA GLY A 42 9.83 -9.84 9.22
C GLY A 42 8.46 -9.26 8.88
N LEU A 43 8.32 -8.58 7.74
CA LEU A 43 7.06 -7.95 7.29
C LEU A 43 6.60 -8.60 5.99
N LYS A 44 5.30 -8.88 5.88
CA LYS A 44 4.67 -9.38 4.64
C LYS A 44 3.48 -8.51 4.27
N LEU A 45 3.19 -8.42 2.97
CA LEU A 45 1.95 -7.82 2.49
C LEU A 45 0.73 -8.59 3.02
N LEU A 46 -0.08 -7.93 3.85
CA LEU A 46 -1.35 -8.45 4.34
C LEU A 46 -2.45 -8.26 3.29
N ALA A 47 -2.41 -7.14 2.57
CA ALA A 47 -3.36 -6.82 1.52
C ALA A 47 -2.62 -6.20 0.32
N PRO A 48 -3.17 -6.35 -0.90
CA PRO A 48 -2.61 -5.69 -2.07
C PRO A 48 -2.59 -4.16 -1.87
N PRO A 49 -1.55 -3.47 -2.34
CA PRO A 49 -1.52 -2.01 -2.34
C PRO A 49 -2.76 -1.43 -3.02
N SER A 50 -3.28 -0.35 -2.45
CA SER A 50 -4.45 0.34 -2.97
C SER A 50 -4.27 1.86 -2.92
N TYR A 51 -5.18 2.57 -3.56
CA TYR A 51 -5.23 4.02 -3.46
C TYR A 51 -5.94 4.44 -2.18
N LEU A 52 -5.45 5.49 -1.56
CA LEU A 52 -6.04 6.06 -0.36
C LEU A 52 -7.22 6.94 -0.79
N VAL A 53 -8.44 6.53 -0.44
CA VAL A 53 -9.65 7.31 -0.71
C VAL A 53 -10.25 7.68 0.64
N ASP A 54 -10.38 8.99 0.90
CA ASP A 54 -10.95 9.52 2.14
C ASP A 54 -10.23 8.96 3.39
N GLY A 55 -8.89 8.83 3.33
CA GLY A 55 -8.09 8.31 4.45
C GLY A 55 -8.07 6.79 4.61
N ASN A 56 -8.70 6.03 3.70
CA ASN A 56 -8.89 4.59 3.84
C ASN A 56 -8.45 3.78 2.60
N PHE A 57 -8.31 2.46 2.78
CA PHE A 57 -8.00 1.49 1.72
C PHE A 57 -9.13 1.37 0.72
N SER A 58 -8.98 1.90 -0.48
CA SER A 58 -9.98 1.71 -1.52
C SER A 58 -9.89 0.34 -2.19
N VAL A 59 -10.99 -0.07 -2.82
CA VAL A 59 -11.04 -1.25 -3.67
C VAL A 59 -11.03 -0.81 -5.12
N LYS A 60 -10.14 -1.39 -5.94
CA LYS A 60 -10.15 -1.18 -7.38
C LYS A 60 -11.28 -2.00 -8.00
N LEU A 61 -12.25 -1.34 -8.60
CA LEU A 61 -13.39 -1.94 -9.29
C LEU A 61 -13.40 -1.52 -10.75
N LYS A 62 -13.74 -2.46 -11.64
CA LYS A 62 -13.99 -2.16 -13.04
C LYS A 62 -15.46 -1.78 -13.21
N ARG A 63 -15.74 -0.52 -13.57
CA ARG A 63 -17.09 0.00 -13.85
C ARG A 63 -17.19 0.30 -15.35
N GLY A 64 -17.68 -0.68 -16.09
CA GLY A 64 -17.76 -0.62 -17.56
C GLY A 64 -16.37 -0.57 -18.17
N ASP A 65 -16.07 0.51 -18.88
CA ASP A 65 -14.80 0.71 -19.59
C ASP A 65 -13.70 1.32 -18.71
N ARG A 66 -14.04 1.84 -17.52
CA ARG A 66 -13.09 2.51 -16.62
C ARG A 66 -12.87 1.76 -15.32
N GLU A 67 -11.66 1.88 -14.78
CA GLU A 67 -11.34 1.44 -13.42
C GLU A 67 -11.63 2.60 -12.44
N VAL A 68 -12.18 2.27 -11.27
CA VAL A 68 -12.45 3.22 -10.20
C VAL A 68 -12.00 2.65 -8.87
N PHE A 69 -11.41 3.49 -8.03
CA PHE A 69 -11.12 3.23 -6.64
C PHE A 69 -12.31 3.63 -5.79
N VAL A 70 -12.97 2.66 -5.16
CA VAL A 70 -14.18 2.90 -4.37
C VAL A 70 -13.89 2.62 -2.90
N TRP A 71 -14.30 3.55 -2.05
CA TRP A 71 -14.34 3.37 -0.61
C TRP A 71 -15.67 3.91 -0.06
N LYS A 72 -16.50 3.02 0.50
CA LYS A 72 -17.85 3.36 1.00
C LYS A 72 -18.66 4.15 -0.04
N LYS A 73 -18.89 5.45 0.22
CA LYS A 73 -19.67 6.37 -0.64
C LYS A 73 -18.78 7.24 -1.54
N ARG A 74 -17.46 7.10 -1.45
CA ARG A 74 -16.49 7.85 -2.25
C ARG A 74 -15.97 6.95 -3.36
N GLU A 75 -15.92 7.49 -4.56
CA GLU A 75 -15.23 6.86 -5.69
C GLU A 75 -14.29 7.84 -6.36
N VAL A 76 -13.16 7.34 -6.80
CA VAL A 76 -12.10 8.10 -7.44
C VAL A 76 -11.73 7.35 -8.71
N VAL A 77 -11.72 8.04 -9.85
CA VAL A 77 -11.35 7.41 -11.12
C VAL A 77 -9.92 6.89 -11.04
N ALA A 78 -9.72 5.60 -11.31
CA ALA A 78 -8.40 5.00 -11.40
C ALA A 78 -7.82 5.31 -12.78
N THR A 79 -7.44 6.56 -12.97
CA THR A 79 -6.79 7.01 -14.21
C THR A 79 -5.50 6.21 -14.42
N PRO A 80 -5.04 6.04 -15.67
CA PRO A 80 -3.81 5.32 -15.97
C PRO A 80 -2.60 5.89 -15.20
N GLU A 81 -2.58 7.20 -14.93
CA GLU A 81 -1.54 7.81 -14.10
C GLU A 81 -1.58 7.31 -12.64
N ARG A 82 -2.77 7.22 -12.04
CA ARG A 82 -2.94 6.72 -10.66
C ARG A 82 -2.62 5.24 -10.56
N VAL A 83 -3.05 4.46 -11.54
CA VAL A 83 -2.72 3.03 -11.64
C VAL A 83 -1.21 2.86 -11.81
N GLY A 84 -0.55 3.67 -12.65
CA GLY A 84 0.89 3.68 -12.81
C GLY A 84 1.63 4.01 -11.51
N LYS A 85 1.18 5.04 -10.78
CA LYS A 85 1.71 5.38 -9.44
C LYS A 85 1.55 4.23 -8.45
N LEU A 86 0.39 3.56 -8.45
CA LEU A 86 0.11 2.42 -7.57
C LEU A 86 0.98 1.21 -7.91
N GLU A 87 1.16 0.91 -9.19
CA GLU A 87 2.04 -0.18 -9.65
C GLU A 87 3.50 0.09 -9.32
N ALA A 88 3.97 1.33 -9.52
CA ALA A 88 5.32 1.75 -9.12
C ALA A 88 5.51 1.62 -7.60
N PHE A 89 4.54 2.08 -6.81
CA PHE A 89 4.52 1.93 -5.36
C PHE A 89 4.58 0.45 -4.94
N LYS A 90 3.77 -0.41 -5.57
CA LYS A 90 3.76 -1.85 -5.32
C LYS A 90 5.11 -2.48 -5.61
N LYS A 91 5.70 -2.19 -6.78
CA LYS A 91 7.01 -2.72 -7.17
C LYS A 91 8.12 -2.27 -6.21
N GLU A 92 8.13 -0.99 -5.84
CA GLU A 92 9.12 -0.44 -4.91
C GLU A 92 8.98 -1.06 -3.51
N LEU A 93 7.75 -1.14 -3.00
CA LEU A 93 7.45 -1.79 -1.72
C LEU A 93 7.86 -3.25 -1.74
N GLN A 94 7.45 -4.01 -2.76
CA GLN A 94 7.78 -5.42 -2.89
C GLN A 94 9.30 -5.60 -2.96
N LYS A 95 10.02 -4.78 -3.73
CA LYS A 95 11.48 -4.79 -3.79
C LYS A 95 12.12 -4.57 -2.41
N ILE A 96 11.60 -3.64 -1.60
CA ILE A 96 12.10 -3.38 -0.25
C ILE A 96 11.85 -4.56 0.69
N LEU A 97 10.67 -5.19 0.59
CA LEU A 97 10.28 -6.35 1.38
C LEU A 97 11.02 -7.63 0.98
N GLU A 98 11.20 -7.85 -0.32
CA GLU A 98 11.87 -9.03 -0.91
C GLU A 98 13.38 -8.93 -0.84
N SER A 99 13.95 -7.72 -0.72
CA SER A 99 15.38 -7.54 -0.52
C SER A 99 15.76 -8.29 0.76
N PRO A 100 16.37 -9.48 0.67
CA PRO A 100 16.73 -10.22 1.86
C PRO A 100 17.65 -9.30 2.64
N SER A 101 17.30 -9.05 3.89
CA SER A 101 18.32 -8.61 4.82
C SER A 101 19.24 -9.83 4.91
N THR A 102 20.25 -9.89 4.06
CA THR A 102 21.34 -10.85 4.17
C THR A 102 21.88 -10.66 5.59
N GLN A 103 21.50 -11.58 6.46
CA GLN A 103 22.12 -11.80 7.75
C GLN A 103 22.89 -13.10 7.66
#